data_AF-R4JZA0-F1
#
_entry.id   AF-R4JZA0-F1
#
_cell.length_a   1.000
_cell.length_b   1.000
_cell.length_c   1.000
_cell.angle_alpha   90.00
_cell.angle_beta   90.00
_cell.angle_gamma   90.00
#
_symmetry.space_group_name_H-M   'P 1'
#
loop_
_entity.id
_entity.type
_entity.pdbx_description
1 polymer ?
#
loop_
_entity_poly.entity_id
_entity_poly.type
_entity_poly.pdbx_seq_one_letter_code
_entity_poly.pdbx_strand_id
1 'polypeptide(L)'
;MKGKLPFPKWILNTDLKIFQTKTGEDGGPEETILFDDKAFYEEKTRQTLDKERKLVTLSGKVIVPGDINPGKIIEGCVQVGEVKRDIFRSSRPKNPDGTVFSTELDLM
;
A
#
# COMPACT_ATOMS: atom_id res chain seq x y z
N MET A 1 27.18 5.75 11.70
CA MET A 1 25.82 6.32 11.85
C MET A 1 24.83 5.42 11.12
N LYS A 2 23.76 4.97 11.77
CA LYS A 2 22.60 4.43 11.04
C LYS A 2 21.87 5.65 10.49
N GLY A 3 22.01 5.92 9.19
CA GLY A 3 21.46 7.11 8.54
C GLY A 3 20.09 6.84 7.91
N LYS A 4 19.37 7.92 7.58
CA LYS A 4 18.16 7.88 6.76
C LYS A 4 18.53 7.80 5.29
N LEU A 5 18.02 6.79 4.58
CA LEU A 5 18.22 6.70 3.14
C LEU A 5 17.18 7.58 2.43
N PRO A 6 17.59 8.38 1.42
CA PRO A 6 16.63 9.14 0.63
C PRO A 6 15.79 8.19 -0.23
N PHE A 7 14.48 8.44 -0.30
CA PHE A 7 13.61 7.68 -1.20
C PHE A 7 13.84 8.14 -2.65
N PRO A 8 13.99 7.22 -3.62
CA PRO A 8 14.27 7.55 -5.01
C PRO A 8 13.01 8.06 -5.74
N LYS A 9 12.65 9.34 -5.58
CA LYS A 9 11.39 9.91 -6.12
C LYS A 9 11.21 9.79 -7.64
N TRP A 10 12.28 9.57 -8.41
CA TRP A 10 12.22 9.40 -9.86
C TRP A 10 11.53 8.11 -10.32
N ILE A 11 11.30 7.15 -9.40
CA ILE A 11 10.56 5.93 -9.74
C ILE A 11 9.04 6.14 -9.75
N LEU A 12 8.53 7.20 -9.14
CA LEU A 12 7.09 7.44 -9.02
C LEU A 12 6.49 7.68 -10.41
N ASN A 13 5.53 6.84 -10.81
CA ASN A 13 5.11 6.73 -12.21
C ASN A 13 3.60 6.91 -12.44
N THR A 14 2.78 6.85 -11.38
CA THR A 14 1.31 6.76 -11.51
C THR A 14 0.61 7.55 -10.42
N ASP A 15 -0.34 8.40 -10.79
CA ASP A 15 -1.24 9.09 -9.86
C ASP A 15 -2.32 8.11 -9.38
N LEU A 16 -2.47 7.94 -8.07
CA LEU A 16 -3.39 6.98 -7.47
C LEU A 16 -3.92 7.44 -6.11
N LYS A 17 -5.02 6.81 -5.68
CA LYS A 17 -5.62 7.05 -4.36
C LYS A 17 -5.62 5.78 -3.54
N ILE A 18 -5.25 5.89 -2.26
CA ILE A 18 -5.29 4.77 -1.32
C ILE A 18 -6.37 5.07 -0.28
N PHE A 19 -7.30 4.15 -0.14
CA PHE A 19 -8.40 4.25 0.80
C PHE A 19 -8.19 3.26 1.95
N GLN A 20 -8.37 3.74 3.17
CA GLN A 20 -8.60 2.89 4.32
C GLN A 20 -10.08 2.57 4.40
N THR A 21 -10.43 1.30 4.40
CA THR A 21 -11.78 0.85 4.72
C THR A 21 -11.85 0.49 6.20
N LYS A 22 -12.88 0.97 6.88
CA LYS A 22 -13.21 0.57 8.25
C LYS A 22 -14.70 0.26 8.35
N THR A 23 -15.07 -0.54 9.34
CA THR A 23 -16.48 -0.67 9.73
C THR A 23 -16.88 0.56 10.53
N GLY A 24 -17.83 1.33 10.00
CA GLY A 24 -18.45 2.48 10.65
C GLY A 24 -19.36 2.07 11.81
N GLU A 25 -19.83 3.06 12.57
CA GLU A 25 -20.68 2.84 13.75
C GLU A 25 -22.01 2.16 13.39
N ASP A 26 -22.53 2.41 12.19
CA ASP A 26 -23.74 1.81 11.63
C ASP A 26 -23.51 0.39 11.05
N GLY A 27 -22.29 -0.16 11.17
CA GLY A 27 -21.91 -1.45 10.61
C GLY A 27 -21.62 -1.44 9.11
N GLY A 28 -21.77 -0.29 8.44
CA GLY A 28 -21.43 -0.11 7.02
C GLY A 28 -19.93 0.14 6.78
N PRO A 29 -19.42 -0.09 5.55
CA PRO A 29 -18.05 0.25 5.22
C PRO A 29 -17.88 1.77 5.03
N GLU A 30 -16.93 2.35 5.75
CA GLU A 30 -16.50 3.75 5.60
C GLU A 30 -15.10 3.79 4.98
N GLU A 31 -14.97 4.53 3.86
CA GLU A 31 -13.69 4.76 3.18
C GLU A 31 -13.10 6.11 3.59
N THR A 32 -11.84 6.12 4.05
CA THR A 32 -11.06 7.34 4.31
C THR A 32 -9.85 7.39 3.38
N ILE A 33 -9.59 8.52 2.74
CA ILE A 33 -8.39 8.69 1.91
C ILE A 33 -7.14 8.74 2.80
N LEU A 34 -6.20 7.81 2.59
CA LEU A 34 -4.87 7.80 3.22
C LEU A 34 -3.82 8.52 2.37
N PHE A 35 -3.99 8.50 1.05
CA PHE A 35 -3.02 9.03 0.10
C PHE A 35 -3.71 9.39 -1.22
N ASP A 36 -3.31 10.52 -1.82
CA ASP A 36 -3.82 11.04 -3.10
C ASP A 36 -2.69 11.84 -3.77
N ASP A 37 -1.75 11.13 -4.38
CA ASP A 37 -0.60 11.71 -5.09
C ASP A 37 0.03 10.64 -6.00
N LYS A 38 1.17 10.96 -6.60
CA LYS A 38 1.95 10.04 -7.42
C LYS A 38 2.70 9.01 -6.58
N ALA A 39 2.50 7.74 -6.90
CA ALA A 39 3.21 6.61 -6.31
C ALA A 39 3.95 5.81 -7.40
N PHE A 40 4.82 4.88 -6.98
CA PHE A 40 5.26 3.82 -7.87
C PHE A 40 4.17 2.75 -7.94
N TYR A 41 3.75 2.41 -9.14
CA TYR A 41 2.81 1.33 -9.42
C TYR A 41 3.43 0.38 -10.46
N GLU A 42 3.42 -0.92 -10.14
CA GLU A 42 3.77 -1.99 -11.06
C GLU A 42 2.55 -2.90 -11.21
N GLU A 43 1.95 -2.88 -12.41
CA GLU A 43 0.92 -3.84 -12.79
C GLU A 43 1.59 -5.15 -13.23
N LYS A 44 1.62 -6.12 -12.32
CA LYS A 44 2.29 -7.39 -12.55
C LYS A 44 1.62 -8.50 -11.76
N THR A 45 1.17 -9.49 -12.50
CA THR A 45 0.60 -10.69 -11.92
C THR A 45 1.68 -11.56 -11.28
N ARG A 46 1.46 -11.98 -10.03
CA ARG A 46 2.31 -12.95 -9.35
C ARG A 46 1.50 -13.83 -8.41
N GLN A 47 1.92 -15.07 -8.22
CA GLN A 47 1.27 -15.98 -7.29
C GLN A 47 2.02 -16.03 -5.95
N THR A 48 1.27 -16.10 -4.85
CA THR A 48 1.81 -16.29 -3.49
C THR A 48 0.88 -17.21 -2.70
N LEU A 49 1.37 -17.71 -1.58
CA LEU A 49 0.51 -18.37 -0.59
C LEU A 49 -0.06 -17.33 0.37
N ASP A 50 -1.33 -17.48 0.72
CA ASP A 50 -1.94 -16.74 1.82
C ASP A 50 -1.61 -17.36 3.20
N LYS A 51 -2.22 -16.82 4.26
CA LYS A 51 -2.03 -17.31 5.63
C LYS A 51 -2.54 -18.74 5.84
N GLU A 52 -3.47 -19.21 5.01
CA GLU A 52 -4.03 -20.56 5.04
C GLU A 52 -3.31 -21.53 4.09
N ARG A 53 -2.18 -21.11 3.50
CA ARG A 53 -1.42 -21.86 2.47
C ARG A 53 -2.23 -22.12 1.20
N LYS A 54 -3.20 -21.29 0.86
CA LYS A 54 -3.89 -21.31 -0.43
C LYS A 54 -3.13 -20.43 -1.42
N LEU A 55 -3.08 -20.88 -2.67
CA LEU A 55 -2.49 -20.12 -3.76
C LEU A 55 -3.41 -18.96 -4.12
N VAL A 56 -2.91 -17.73 -4.00
CA VAL A 56 -3.59 -16.50 -4.40
C VAL A 56 -2.81 -15.80 -5.49
N THR A 57 -3.52 -15.11 -6.38
CA THR A 57 -2.93 -14.32 -7.46
C THR A 57 -3.04 -12.86 -7.10
N LEU A 58 -1.92 -12.15 -7.12
CA LEU A 58 -1.82 -10.72 -6.91
C LEU A 58 -1.76 -10.01 -8.26
N SER A 59 -2.44 -8.88 -8.41
CA SER A 59 -2.53 -8.11 -9.66
C SER A 59 -1.50 -6.99 -9.79
N GLY A 60 -0.87 -6.58 -8.69
CA GLY A 60 0.15 -5.53 -8.74
C GLY A 60 0.76 -5.15 -7.41
N LYS A 61 1.63 -4.14 -7.46
CA LYS A 61 2.33 -3.57 -6.32
C LYS A 61 2.31 -2.05 -6.37
N VAL A 62 2.09 -1.42 -5.22
CA VAL A 62 2.23 0.02 -5.01
C VAL A 62 3.29 0.30 -3.96
N ILE A 63 4.13 1.31 -4.21
CA ILE A 63 5.13 1.79 -3.24
C ILE A 63 4.95 3.30 -3.08
N VAL A 64 4.73 3.71 -1.84
CA VAL A 64 4.60 5.12 -1.44
C VAL A 64 5.79 5.52 -0.57
N PRO A 65 6.38 6.73 -0.75
CA PRO A 65 7.43 7.22 0.14
C PRO A 65 6.92 7.43 1.57
N GLY A 66 7.62 6.87 2.56
CA GLY A 66 7.29 7.03 3.99
C GLY A 66 6.08 6.21 4.47
N ASP A 67 5.55 6.55 5.64
CA ASP A 67 4.38 5.90 6.24
C ASP A 67 3.10 6.70 5.95
N ILE A 68 2.12 6.07 5.29
CA ILE A 68 0.83 6.70 4.98
C ILE A 68 -0.24 6.50 6.06
N ASN A 69 0.00 5.63 7.05
CA ASN A 69 -0.95 5.41 8.14
C ASN A 69 -0.25 5.04 9.46
N PRO A 70 0.48 5.99 10.07
CA PRO A 70 1.35 5.69 11.21
C PRO A 70 0.68 4.94 12.35
N GLY A 71 1.30 3.83 12.77
CA GLY A 71 0.87 3.03 13.93
C GLY A 71 -0.43 2.23 13.73
N LYS A 72 -1.04 2.26 12.53
CA LYS A 72 -2.30 1.57 12.24
C LYS A 72 -2.10 0.51 11.15
N ILE A 73 -2.99 -0.48 11.07
CA ILE A 73 -3.01 -1.42 9.94
C ILE A 73 -3.60 -0.69 8.73
N ILE A 74 -3.08 -0.98 7.54
CA ILE A 74 -3.64 -0.48 6.28
C ILE A 74 -4.49 -1.59 5.67
N GLU A 75 -5.78 -1.36 5.56
CA GLU A 75 -6.79 -2.25 4.98
C GLU A 75 -7.73 -1.42 4.11
N GLY A 76 -8.13 -1.92 2.95
CA GLY A 76 -8.97 -1.18 2.01
C GLY A 76 -8.53 -1.41 0.58
N CYS A 77 -8.61 -0.39 -0.27
CA CYS A 77 -8.35 -0.51 -1.69
C CYS A 77 -7.44 0.61 -2.23
N VAL A 78 -6.83 0.35 -3.38
CA VAL A 78 -6.11 1.34 -4.18
C VAL A 78 -6.88 1.59 -5.47
N GLN A 79 -7.12 2.85 -5.78
CA GLN A 79 -7.71 3.29 -7.05
C GLN A 79 -6.62 3.80 -7.98
N VAL A 80 -6.50 3.16 -9.15
CA VAL A 80 -5.62 3.57 -10.25
C VAL A 80 -6.51 3.89 -11.45
N GLY A 81 -6.66 5.17 -11.77
CA GLY A 81 -7.65 5.64 -12.75
C GLY A 81 -9.08 5.29 -12.30
N GLU A 82 -9.78 4.49 -13.10
CA GLU A 82 -11.14 4.01 -12.83
C GLU A 82 -11.16 2.64 -12.11
N VAL A 83 -10.01 1.98 -11.99
CA VAL A 83 -9.92 0.62 -11.43
C VAL A 83 -9.59 0.68 -9.94
N LYS A 84 -10.47 0.11 -9.11
CA LYS A 84 -10.18 -0.18 -7.70
C LYS A 84 -9.67 -1.61 -7.54
N ARG A 85 -8.62 -1.78 -6.73
CA ARG A 85 -8.02 -3.08 -6.38
C ARG A 85 -7.85 -3.19 -4.87
N ASP A 86 -8.22 -4.33 -4.30
CA ASP A 86 -8.13 -4.55 -2.86
C ASP A 86 -6.68 -4.73 -2.42
N ILE A 87 -6.37 -4.21 -1.23
CA ILE A 87 -5.06 -4.39 -0.60
C ILE A 87 -5.03 -5.79 0.01
N PHE A 88 -4.23 -6.67 -0.57
CA PHE A 88 -3.97 -8.00 -0.02
C PHE A 88 -3.07 -7.93 1.22
N ARG A 89 -2.02 -7.12 1.14
CA ARG A 89 -1.01 -7.00 2.19
C ARG A 89 -0.36 -5.63 2.17
N SER A 90 -0.09 -5.09 3.35
CA SER A 90 0.72 -3.90 3.54
C SER A 90 2.03 -4.23 4.27
N SER A 91 3.09 -3.49 3.96
CA SER A 91 4.37 -3.57 4.67
C SER A 91 5.03 -2.20 4.79
N ARG A 92 5.85 -2.02 5.84
CA ARG A 92 6.57 -0.78 6.13
C ARG A 92 8.06 -1.05 6.31
N PRO A 93 8.83 -1.23 5.22
CA PRO A 93 10.28 -1.29 5.30
C PRO A 93 10.84 -0.10 6.07
N LYS A 94 11.82 -0.36 6.94
CA LYS A 94 12.42 0.68 7.79
C LYS A 94 13.82 1.03 7.31
N ASN A 95 14.16 2.31 7.46
CA ASN A 95 15.52 2.80 7.38
C ASN A 95 16.38 2.20 8.52
N PRO A 96 17.71 2.23 8.38
CA PRO A 96 18.63 1.88 9.47
C PRO A 96 18.36 2.65 10.77
N ASP A 97 17.92 3.90 10.68
CA ASP A 97 17.58 4.75 11.84
C ASP A 97 16.23 4.40 12.50
N GLY A 98 15.48 3.43 11.95
CA GLY A 98 14.20 2.96 12.47
C GLY A 98 12.97 3.70 11.93
N THR A 99 13.15 4.79 11.19
CA THR A 99 12.04 5.48 10.50
C THR A 99 11.50 4.63 9.35
N VAL A 100 10.23 4.81 8.98
CA VAL A 100 9.65 4.10 7.83
C VAL A 100 10.22 4.68 6.54
N PHE A 101 10.78 3.82 5.69
CA PHE A 101 11.34 4.19 4.39
C PHE A 101 10.23 4.32 3.34
N SER A 102 9.33 3.34 3.31
CA SER A 102 8.22 3.27 2.36
C SER A 102 7.02 2.55 2.97
N THR A 103 5.85 2.76 2.38
CA THR A 103 4.70 1.89 2.52
C THR A 103 4.58 1.10 1.22
N GLU A 104 4.60 -0.21 1.30
CA GLU A 104 4.39 -1.08 0.15
C GLU A 104 3.09 -1.86 0.29
N LEU A 105 2.28 -1.84 -0.77
CA LEU A 105 1.00 -2.52 -0.86
C LEU A 105 1.05 -3.55 -1.98
N ASP A 106 0.66 -4.78 -1.65
CA ASP A 106 0.41 -5.83 -2.63
C ASP A 106 -1.10 -5.87 -2.90
N LEU A 107 -1.49 -5.89 -4.17
CA LEU A 107 -2.88 -5.78 -4.61
C LEU A 107 -3.44 -7.11 -5.10
N MET A 108 -4.72 -7.37 -4.84
CA MET A 108 -5.49 -8.48 -5.41
C MET A 108 -5.82 -8.24 -6.87
#